data_AF-A0A1D2A2M1-F1
#
_entry.id   AF-A0A1D2A2M1-F1
#
_cell.length_a   1.000
_cell.length_b   1.000
_cell.length_c   1.000
_cell.angle_alpha   90.00
_cell.angle_beta   90.00
_cell.angle_gamma   90.00
#
_symmetry.space_group_name_H-M   'P 1'
#
loop_
_entity.id
_entity.type
_entity.pdbx_description
1 polymer ?
#
loop_
_entity_poly.entity_id
_entity_poly.type
_entity_poly.pdbx_seq_one_letter_code
_entity_poly.pdbx_strand_id
1 'polypeptide(L)'
;NVEPMTADHCCSCFGNSSLQFADMTDISAWHPVSLTPKKQINVSIGSGYPQDWSGDLLALGVFEGDLPSKEGSLSGCLATLDASLDGAIEDIIQTYEFKGKEGSQQAVRVGGKIKNVVLIGLGKVEDAALEAKWGLSLFQTLGAAAAAAAKTTKARTLALALTQLPPVDEGEASGKAANGLLHAIYETSRFKSSETGPKLESAELLFGGKDGAAAVQRAQAFVAGATLTRYLVEAPPNVCTPAHLAQAAEEIAESAPDVYQLKVLEKADCEALKMGLYLGVAEASALPPKFIHLTYTGAGEIKRRVGIVGKGLTFDSGGYNIKAGAGSMIEMMKIDMGGSGAVLGAAKTLALLKPEGIEVHFVIAACENMVAGGGMRPGDILVASNGKTVEINNTDAEGRLTLADALLYVQNQGQLDAVVDIATLTGACMIALGPAIAGLYGSSDAAAEAVAAAARRAGEKVWRMPLEKAYADALKSPIADYKNVGGRAGGSIHAALFLNEFVDTERVAWVHLDAAAPVFSDKDGSATGFGAQTLAQWVLGEAGLAG
;
A
#
# COMPACT_ATOMS: atom_id res chain seq x y z
N ASN A 1 -62.35 -13.30 38.17
CA ASN A 1 -61.93 -14.45 37.34
C ASN A 1 -61.65 -13.97 35.94
N VAL A 2 -60.42 -13.55 35.69
CA VAL A 2 -59.92 -13.24 34.35
C VAL A 2 -58.69 -14.13 34.19
N GLU A 3 -58.85 -15.21 33.45
CA GLU A 3 -57.75 -16.10 33.07
C GLU A 3 -56.87 -15.43 32.00
N PRO A 4 -55.55 -15.66 31.99
CA PRO A 4 -54.67 -15.15 30.95
C PRO A 4 -54.73 -16.04 29.70
N MET A 5 -54.95 -15.43 28.53
CA MET A 5 -54.82 -16.09 27.23
C MET A 5 -53.36 -16.52 26.98
N THR A 6 -53.17 -17.79 26.65
CA THR A 6 -51.89 -18.40 26.26
C THR A 6 -51.53 -18.07 24.81
N ALA A 7 -50.22 -18.11 24.53
CA ALA A 7 -49.53 -17.55 23.37
C ALA A 7 -49.63 -18.34 22.04
N ASP A 8 -50.75 -19.03 21.76
CA ASP A 8 -50.83 -19.98 20.63
C ASP A 8 -51.78 -19.55 19.49
N HIS A 9 -52.12 -18.27 19.35
CA HIS A 9 -53.06 -17.80 18.31
C HIS A 9 -52.52 -16.77 17.31
N CYS A 10 -51.20 -16.65 17.15
CA CYS A 10 -50.59 -15.67 16.23
C CYS A 10 -49.68 -16.27 15.15
N CYS A 11 -49.95 -17.49 14.68
CA CYS A 11 -49.08 -18.18 13.69
C CYS A 11 -49.82 -18.76 12.46
N SER A 12 -50.85 -18.09 11.94
CA SER A 12 -51.54 -18.58 10.73
C SER A 12 -51.74 -17.58 9.59
N CYS A 13 -51.00 -16.46 9.55
CA CYS A 13 -51.21 -15.42 8.52
C CYS A 13 -49.99 -15.01 7.68
N PHE A 14 -48.89 -15.76 7.66
CA PHE A 14 -47.79 -15.50 6.71
C PHE A 14 -47.57 -16.71 5.81
N GLY A 15 -48.17 -16.64 4.62
CA GLY A 15 -47.92 -17.54 3.52
C GLY A 15 -46.53 -17.32 2.90
N ASN A 16 -45.95 -18.43 2.45
CA ASN A 16 -44.76 -18.59 1.62
C ASN A 16 -44.29 -17.32 0.87
N SER A 17 -43.28 -16.67 1.42
CA SER A 17 -42.22 -16.07 0.63
C SER A 17 -40.90 -16.36 1.36
N SER A 18 -40.07 -17.19 0.75
CA SER A 18 -38.71 -17.46 1.21
C SER A 18 -37.82 -16.24 0.89
N LEU A 19 -38.01 -15.17 1.65
CA LEU A 19 -36.99 -14.15 1.83
C LEU A 19 -36.18 -14.61 3.05
N GLN A 20 -34.99 -15.15 2.80
CA GLN A 20 -33.99 -15.35 3.85
C GLN A 20 -33.75 -13.97 4.47
N PHE A 21 -34.20 -13.77 5.71
CA PHE A 21 -33.72 -12.66 6.52
C PHE A 21 -32.23 -12.92 6.74
N ALA A 22 -31.37 -12.12 6.09
CA ALA A 22 -29.97 -12.05 6.48
C ALA A 22 -29.92 -11.76 7.98
N ASP A 23 -29.02 -12.43 8.69
CA ASP A 23 -28.82 -12.22 10.12
C ASP A 23 -28.50 -10.74 10.36
N MET A 24 -29.45 -9.99 10.91
CA MET A 24 -29.30 -8.56 11.17
C MET A 24 -28.33 -8.26 12.32
N THR A 25 -27.71 -9.28 12.92
CA THR A 25 -26.70 -9.10 13.98
C THR A 25 -25.28 -8.94 13.44
N ASP A 26 -25.03 -9.32 12.18
CA ASP A 26 -23.73 -9.14 11.53
C ASP A 26 -23.75 -7.93 10.58
N ILE A 27 -23.29 -6.78 11.10
CA ILE A 27 -23.18 -5.53 10.33
C ILE A 27 -22.23 -5.68 9.13
N SER A 28 -21.29 -6.63 9.16
CA SER A 28 -20.35 -6.86 8.05
C SER A 28 -21.03 -7.54 6.86
N ALA A 29 -22.07 -8.36 7.10
CA ALA A 29 -22.87 -8.99 6.06
C ALA A 29 -23.74 -8.01 5.25
N TRP A 30 -23.89 -6.76 5.71
CA TRP A 30 -24.76 -5.77 5.07
C TRP A 30 -24.12 -5.14 3.82
N HIS A 31 -22.80 -5.23 3.69
CA HIS A 31 -22.04 -4.64 2.57
C HIS A 31 -20.90 -5.56 2.16
N PRO A 32 -21.12 -6.58 1.30
CA PRO A 32 -20.01 -7.30 0.69
C PRO A 32 -19.19 -6.32 -0.16
N VAL A 33 -18.00 -5.96 0.31
CA VAL A 33 -17.12 -5.02 -0.39
C VAL A 33 -16.08 -5.80 -1.16
N SER A 34 -16.17 -5.71 -2.50
CA SER A 34 -15.18 -6.32 -3.39
C SER A 34 -13.76 -5.83 -3.09
N LEU A 35 -12.83 -6.79 -3.00
CA LEU A 35 -11.39 -6.57 -2.98
C LEU A 35 -10.80 -6.36 -4.37
N THR A 36 -11.62 -6.48 -5.42
CA THR A 36 -11.25 -6.21 -6.81
C THR A 36 -11.92 -4.94 -7.34
N PRO A 37 -11.22 -4.14 -8.17
CA PRO A 37 -11.81 -2.95 -8.78
C PRO A 37 -12.98 -3.31 -9.70
N LYS A 38 -14.10 -2.56 -9.57
CA LYS A 38 -15.26 -2.71 -10.49
C LYS A 38 -14.92 -2.41 -11.95
N LYS A 39 -13.97 -1.50 -12.18
CA LYS A 39 -13.51 -1.09 -13.51
C LYS A 39 -11.99 -1.13 -13.54
N GLN A 40 -11.46 -1.89 -14.50
CA GLN A 40 -10.04 -1.87 -14.83
C GLN A 40 -9.83 -1.01 -16.08
N ILE A 41 -8.72 -0.28 -16.10
CA ILE A 41 -8.33 0.56 -17.24
C ILE A 41 -7.36 -0.25 -18.07
N ASN A 42 -7.64 -0.34 -19.36
CA ASN A 42 -6.74 -1.02 -20.29
C ASN A 42 -5.55 -0.09 -20.59
N VAL A 43 -4.35 -0.46 -20.16
CA VAL A 43 -3.11 0.27 -20.50
C VAL A 43 -2.31 -0.62 -21.43
N SER A 44 -1.89 -0.07 -22.57
CA SER A 44 -1.19 -0.81 -23.62
C SER A 44 -0.13 0.05 -24.31
N ILE A 45 0.77 -0.59 -25.06
CA ILE A 45 1.70 0.11 -25.95
C ILE A 45 0.97 0.34 -27.28
N GLY A 46 0.90 1.60 -27.70
CA GLY A 46 0.36 1.99 -29.00
C GLY A 46 1.42 1.96 -30.09
N SER A 47 1.01 1.61 -31.31
CA SER A 47 1.87 1.68 -32.50
C SER A 47 1.48 2.89 -33.33
N GLY A 48 2.36 3.87 -33.47
CA GLY A 48 2.13 5.02 -34.34
C GLY A 48 2.65 6.32 -33.76
N TYR A 49 2.52 7.39 -34.54
CA TYR A 49 2.93 8.73 -34.12
C TYR A 49 1.75 9.51 -33.52
N PRO A 50 2.02 10.47 -32.63
CA PRO A 50 0.96 11.26 -31.97
C PRO A 50 -0.03 11.93 -32.93
N GLN A 51 0.43 12.40 -34.10
CA GLN A 51 -0.41 13.05 -35.11
C GLN A 51 -1.43 12.13 -35.79
N ASP A 52 -1.19 10.82 -35.77
CA ASP A 52 -2.06 9.83 -36.40
C ASP A 52 -3.12 9.28 -35.42
N TRP A 53 -2.97 9.55 -34.13
CA TRP A 53 -3.84 9.04 -33.08
C TRP A 53 -5.22 9.74 -33.06
N SER A 54 -6.25 9.04 -32.59
CA SER A 54 -7.60 9.58 -32.41
C SER A 54 -8.19 9.18 -31.08
N GLY A 55 -8.76 10.16 -30.37
CA GLY A 55 -9.39 9.92 -29.08
C GLY A 55 -9.66 11.21 -28.28
N ASP A 56 -9.92 11.04 -26.99
CA ASP A 56 -10.40 12.13 -26.14
C ASP A 56 -9.27 13.03 -25.60
N LEU A 57 -8.10 12.46 -25.28
CA LEU A 57 -6.99 13.21 -24.71
C LEU A 57 -5.63 12.69 -25.20
N LEU A 58 -4.84 13.55 -25.83
CA LEU A 58 -3.42 13.33 -26.06
C LEU A 58 -2.61 14.08 -25.00
N ALA A 59 -1.88 13.33 -24.16
CA ALA A 59 -0.91 13.87 -23.21
C ALA A 59 0.49 13.78 -23.81
N LEU A 60 1.18 14.91 -23.87
CA LEU A 60 2.51 15.03 -24.45
C LEU A 60 3.51 15.51 -23.40
N GLY A 61 4.49 14.67 -23.08
CA GLY A 61 5.65 15.04 -22.27
C GLY A 61 6.64 15.87 -23.09
N VAL A 62 6.98 17.05 -22.60
CA VAL A 62 7.79 18.06 -23.30
C VAL A 62 9.00 18.44 -22.46
N PHE A 63 10.22 18.27 -22.99
CA PHE A 63 11.43 18.79 -22.34
C PHE A 63 11.66 20.25 -22.69
N GLU A 64 12.39 20.97 -21.83
CA GLU A 64 12.73 22.38 -22.06
C GLU A 64 13.46 22.59 -23.39
N GLY A 65 14.34 21.66 -23.77
CA GLY A 65 15.14 21.73 -25.00
C GLY A 65 14.38 21.49 -26.29
N ASP A 66 13.15 20.95 -26.23
CA ASP A 66 12.31 20.70 -27.40
C ASP A 66 11.51 21.94 -27.82
N LEU A 67 11.44 22.93 -26.95
CA LEU A 67 10.65 24.14 -27.16
C LEU A 67 11.44 25.24 -27.87
N PRO A 68 10.71 26.11 -28.59
CA PRO A 68 11.09 27.45 -28.98
C PRO A 68 12.21 28.15 -28.23
N SER A 69 13.30 28.57 -28.85
CA SER A 69 13.89 29.82 -28.38
C SER A 69 12.90 30.97 -28.72
N LYS A 70 12.99 32.13 -28.05
CA LYS A 70 12.01 33.24 -28.18
C LYS A 70 11.71 33.70 -29.62
N GLU A 71 12.54 33.35 -30.61
CA GLU A 71 12.40 33.70 -32.02
C GLU A 71 12.39 32.47 -32.96
N GLY A 72 12.32 31.25 -32.42
CA GLY A 72 12.36 30.00 -33.18
C GLY A 72 10.97 29.45 -33.53
N SER A 73 10.88 28.65 -34.59
CA SER A 73 9.69 27.86 -34.91
C SER A 73 9.73 26.50 -34.22
N LEU A 74 8.56 25.86 -34.05
CA LEU A 74 8.50 24.45 -33.66
C LEU A 74 9.32 23.60 -34.65
N SER A 75 9.89 22.48 -34.18
CA SER A 75 10.65 21.56 -35.01
C SER A 75 10.33 20.10 -34.69
N GLY A 76 10.78 19.17 -35.55
CA GLY A 76 10.65 17.73 -35.33
C GLY A 76 9.20 17.24 -35.16
N CYS A 77 8.98 16.40 -34.15
CA CYS A 77 7.67 15.81 -33.86
C CYS A 77 6.65 16.87 -33.42
N LEU A 78 7.07 17.92 -32.72
CA LEU A 78 6.19 18.99 -32.26
C LEU A 78 5.62 19.78 -33.44
N ALA A 79 6.45 20.13 -34.42
CA ALA A 79 5.98 20.83 -35.62
C ALA A 79 4.99 19.97 -36.44
N THR A 80 5.26 18.68 -36.54
CA THR A 80 4.39 17.74 -37.28
C THR A 80 3.04 17.58 -36.59
N LEU A 81 3.05 17.44 -35.27
CA LEU A 81 1.84 17.35 -34.46
C LEU A 81 1.06 18.67 -34.48
N ASP A 82 1.73 19.80 -34.33
CA ASP A 82 1.10 21.13 -34.33
C ASP A 82 0.39 21.44 -35.66
N ALA A 83 1.01 21.09 -36.78
CA ALA A 83 0.38 21.21 -38.10
C ALA A 83 -0.89 20.34 -38.24
N SER A 84 -0.94 19.18 -37.59
CA SER A 84 -2.14 18.33 -37.55
C SER A 84 -3.24 18.83 -36.61
N LEU A 85 -2.90 19.79 -35.75
CA LEU A 85 -3.76 20.40 -34.72
C LEU A 85 -4.04 21.89 -35.01
N ASP A 86 -3.87 22.32 -36.25
CA ASP A 86 -4.12 23.68 -36.71
C ASP A 86 -3.40 24.78 -35.89
N GLY A 87 -2.16 24.51 -35.42
CA GLY A 87 -1.33 25.48 -34.69
C GLY A 87 -1.59 25.56 -33.18
N ALA A 88 -2.37 24.64 -32.62
CA ALA A 88 -2.78 24.72 -31.22
C ALA A 88 -1.64 24.57 -30.21
N ILE A 89 -0.57 23.82 -30.51
CA ILE A 89 0.57 23.66 -29.61
C ILE A 89 1.37 24.95 -29.56
N GLU A 90 1.62 25.58 -30.71
CA GLU A 90 2.28 26.88 -30.77
C GLU A 90 1.49 27.94 -29.98
N ASP A 91 0.16 27.98 -30.13
CA ASP A 91 -0.71 28.88 -29.37
C ASP A 91 -0.62 28.63 -27.86
N ILE A 92 -0.64 27.36 -27.41
CA ILE A 92 -0.45 27.02 -25.99
C ILE A 92 0.87 27.57 -25.46
N ILE A 93 1.96 27.37 -26.21
CA ILE A 93 3.31 27.77 -25.79
C ILE A 93 3.39 29.29 -25.66
N GLN A 94 2.88 30.03 -26.65
CA GLN A 94 2.94 31.49 -26.67
C GLN A 94 2.00 32.12 -25.65
N THR A 95 0.75 31.67 -25.58
CA THR A 95 -0.29 32.24 -24.72
C THR A 95 -0.01 32.01 -23.23
N TYR A 96 0.45 30.81 -22.86
CA TYR A 96 0.68 30.44 -21.46
C TYR A 96 2.15 30.52 -21.04
N GLU A 97 3.03 31.01 -21.92
CA GLU A 97 4.48 30.98 -21.74
C GLU A 97 5.00 29.62 -21.26
N PHE A 98 4.47 28.53 -21.85
CA PHE A 98 4.84 27.18 -21.44
C PHE A 98 6.32 26.92 -21.78
N LYS A 99 7.11 26.60 -20.75
CA LYS A 99 8.58 26.48 -20.84
C LYS A 99 9.09 25.05 -20.65
N GLY A 100 8.22 24.04 -20.57
CA GLY A 100 8.63 22.64 -20.39
C GLY A 100 9.19 22.33 -19.01
N LYS A 101 9.08 23.23 -18.03
CA LYS A 101 9.59 23.02 -16.67
C LYS A 101 8.92 21.83 -16.01
N GLU A 102 9.67 21.06 -15.23
CA GLU A 102 9.18 19.88 -14.52
C GLU A 102 7.91 20.22 -13.69
N GLY A 103 6.86 19.42 -13.88
CA GLY A 103 5.60 19.56 -13.15
C GLY A 103 4.65 20.66 -13.66
N SER A 104 5.06 21.43 -14.67
CA SER A 104 4.14 22.35 -15.36
C SER A 104 3.19 21.56 -16.27
N GLN A 105 1.95 22.03 -16.40
CA GLN A 105 0.98 21.43 -17.32
C GLN A 105 0.08 22.49 -17.92
N GLN A 106 -0.31 22.31 -19.17
CA GLN A 106 -1.31 23.16 -19.82
C GLN A 106 -2.16 22.33 -20.78
N ALA A 107 -3.48 22.42 -20.64
CA ALA A 107 -4.43 21.66 -21.46
C ALA A 107 -5.32 22.59 -22.28
N VAL A 108 -5.61 22.19 -23.53
CA VAL A 108 -6.51 22.91 -24.44
C VAL A 108 -7.37 21.92 -25.22
N ARG A 109 -8.58 22.36 -25.56
CA ARG A 109 -9.50 21.66 -26.48
C ARG A 109 -9.12 22.05 -27.92
N VAL A 110 -8.75 21.09 -28.75
CA VAL A 110 -8.26 21.35 -30.13
C VAL A 110 -9.32 21.10 -31.22
N GLY A 111 -10.05 19.99 -31.18
CA GLY A 111 -11.09 19.70 -32.19
C GLY A 111 -10.71 18.54 -33.11
N GLY A 112 -11.68 17.98 -33.83
CA GLY A 112 -11.38 16.91 -34.80
C GLY A 112 -11.08 15.54 -34.17
N LYS A 113 -10.05 14.84 -34.68
CA LYS A 113 -9.69 13.46 -34.30
C LYS A 113 -9.19 13.34 -32.86
N ILE A 114 -8.54 14.40 -32.35
CA ILE A 114 -8.05 14.51 -30.98
C ILE A 114 -8.89 15.57 -30.28
N LYS A 115 -9.58 15.23 -29.19
CA LYS A 115 -10.44 16.23 -28.55
C LYS A 115 -9.63 17.22 -27.72
N ASN A 116 -8.78 16.74 -26.82
CA ASN A 116 -8.00 17.58 -25.93
C ASN A 116 -6.51 17.23 -26.06
N VAL A 117 -5.66 18.23 -25.88
CA VAL A 117 -4.21 18.06 -25.78
C VAL A 117 -3.77 18.64 -24.44
N VAL A 118 -2.88 17.94 -23.74
CA VAL A 118 -2.18 18.46 -22.56
C VAL A 118 -0.69 18.36 -22.76
N LEU A 119 0.00 19.48 -22.60
CA LEU A 119 1.46 19.54 -22.51
C LEU A 119 1.85 19.35 -21.05
N ILE A 120 2.81 18.46 -20.80
CA ILE A 120 3.34 18.15 -19.46
C ILE A 120 4.84 18.41 -19.50
N GLY A 121 5.31 19.37 -18.71
CA GLY A 121 6.71 19.76 -18.68
C GLY A 121 7.54 18.76 -17.89
N LEU A 122 8.62 18.29 -18.52
CA LEU A 122 9.51 17.25 -18.00
C LEU A 122 10.84 17.80 -17.45
N GLY A 123 11.08 19.11 -17.60
CA GLY A 123 12.35 19.73 -17.26
C GLY A 123 13.41 19.43 -18.32
N LYS A 124 14.64 19.25 -17.88
CA LYS A 124 15.79 19.02 -18.76
C LYS A 124 15.96 17.54 -19.09
N VAL A 125 16.30 17.24 -20.34
CA VAL A 125 16.42 15.85 -20.81
C VAL A 125 17.57 15.12 -20.12
N GLU A 126 18.65 15.83 -19.79
CA GLU A 126 19.81 15.31 -19.07
C GLU A 126 19.52 14.92 -17.62
N ASP A 127 18.44 15.44 -17.02
CA ASP A 127 18.02 15.10 -15.66
C ASP A 127 17.03 13.92 -15.62
N ALA A 128 16.60 13.42 -16.78
CA ALA A 128 15.64 12.33 -16.88
C ALA A 128 16.24 10.99 -16.41
N ALA A 129 15.60 10.38 -15.41
CA ALA A 129 16.02 9.10 -14.85
C ALA A 129 14.82 8.16 -14.58
N LEU A 130 15.05 6.86 -14.71
CA LEU A 130 14.06 5.81 -14.39
C LEU A 130 13.74 5.75 -12.88
N GLU A 131 14.74 6.05 -12.05
CA GLU A 131 14.62 6.16 -10.61
C GLU A 131 14.85 7.61 -10.18
N ALA A 132 13.95 8.13 -9.35
CA ALA A 132 14.17 9.43 -8.74
C ALA A 132 15.16 9.30 -7.57
N LYS A 133 15.90 10.37 -7.28
CA LYS A 133 16.64 10.47 -6.02
C LYS A 133 15.71 10.46 -4.81
N TRP A 134 14.47 10.94 -4.99
CA TRP A 134 13.50 11.08 -3.91
C TRP A 134 12.05 11.09 -4.39
N GLY A 135 11.25 10.11 -3.99
CA GLY A 135 9.84 9.99 -4.39
C GLY A 135 9.66 9.48 -5.82
N LEU A 136 8.57 9.91 -6.47
CA LEU A 136 8.21 9.45 -7.81
C LEU A 136 9.24 9.88 -8.86
N SER A 137 9.55 8.97 -9.80
CA SER A 137 10.34 9.26 -11.00
C SER A 137 9.62 10.21 -11.95
N LEU A 138 10.38 10.83 -12.86
CA LEU A 138 9.85 11.68 -13.93
C LEU A 138 8.73 10.99 -14.74
N PHE A 139 8.89 9.70 -15.01
CA PHE A 139 7.90 8.95 -15.78
C PHE A 139 6.65 8.64 -14.95
N GLN A 140 6.79 8.34 -13.66
CA GLN A 140 5.64 8.19 -12.77
C GLN A 140 4.86 9.52 -12.63
N THR A 141 5.55 10.66 -12.52
CA THR A 141 4.90 11.97 -12.46
C THR A 141 4.22 12.34 -13.78
N LEU A 142 4.83 12.00 -14.93
CA LEU A 142 4.22 12.13 -16.25
C LEU A 142 2.91 11.33 -16.36
N GLY A 143 2.93 10.04 -15.99
CA GLY A 143 1.73 9.21 -15.97
C GLY A 143 0.65 9.75 -15.04
N ALA A 144 1.04 10.22 -13.86
CA ALA A 144 0.12 10.80 -12.88
C ALA A 144 -0.54 12.09 -13.39
N ALA A 145 0.24 12.97 -14.05
CA ALA A 145 -0.26 14.19 -14.67
C ALA A 145 -1.23 13.88 -15.83
N ALA A 146 -0.92 12.87 -16.65
CA ALA A 146 -1.81 12.40 -17.72
C ALA A 146 -3.16 11.89 -17.16
N ALA A 147 -3.14 11.12 -16.08
CA ALA A 147 -4.36 10.68 -15.38
C ALA A 147 -5.17 11.85 -14.79
N ALA A 148 -4.50 12.84 -14.19
CA ALA A 148 -5.15 14.04 -13.67
C ALA A 148 -5.84 14.83 -14.79
N ALA A 149 -5.17 15.01 -15.93
CA ALA A 149 -5.76 15.63 -17.11
C ALA A 149 -6.96 14.82 -17.65
N ALA A 150 -6.89 13.49 -17.65
CA ALA A 150 -8.00 12.62 -18.05
C ALA A 150 -9.23 12.80 -17.15
N LYS A 151 -9.02 12.92 -15.83
CA LYS A 151 -10.09 13.21 -14.86
C LYS A 151 -10.75 14.56 -15.14
N THR A 152 -9.95 15.62 -15.29
CA THR A 152 -10.46 16.99 -15.53
C THR A 152 -11.25 17.10 -16.83
N THR A 153 -10.75 16.47 -17.90
CA THR A 153 -11.37 16.49 -19.23
C THR A 153 -12.48 15.46 -19.40
N LYS A 154 -12.67 14.57 -18.43
CA LYS A 154 -13.60 13.41 -18.49
C LYS A 154 -13.32 12.51 -19.71
N ALA A 155 -12.05 12.37 -20.09
CA ALA A 155 -11.62 11.53 -21.20
C ALA A 155 -11.94 10.05 -20.95
N ARG A 156 -12.39 9.34 -21.99
CA ARG A 156 -12.53 7.88 -22.00
C ARG A 156 -11.31 7.19 -22.62
N THR A 157 -10.67 7.84 -23.60
CA THR A 157 -9.43 7.35 -24.21
C THR A 157 -8.30 8.36 -24.05
N LEU A 158 -7.11 7.85 -23.76
CA LEU A 158 -5.89 8.65 -23.59
C LEU A 158 -4.74 8.08 -24.41
N ALA A 159 -3.98 8.92 -25.08
CA ALA A 159 -2.63 8.59 -25.53
C ALA A 159 -1.60 9.38 -24.73
N LEU A 160 -0.51 8.74 -24.33
CA LEU A 160 0.64 9.38 -23.69
C LEU A 160 1.86 9.24 -24.60
N ALA A 161 2.43 10.37 -24.99
CA ALA A 161 3.58 10.46 -25.87
C ALA A 161 4.69 11.32 -25.25
N LEU A 162 5.89 11.18 -25.80
CA LEU A 162 7.06 12.01 -25.49
C LEU A 162 7.50 12.74 -26.76
N THR A 163 7.95 13.98 -26.58
CA THR A 163 8.57 14.78 -27.64
C THR A 163 9.88 14.16 -28.12
N GLN A 164 10.67 13.63 -27.20
CA GLN A 164 11.85 12.83 -27.48
C GLN A 164 12.01 11.76 -26.40
N LEU A 165 12.70 10.67 -26.75
CA LEU A 165 13.10 9.67 -25.78
C LEU A 165 14.41 10.09 -25.12
N PRO A 166 14.45 10.27 -23.79
CA PRO A 166 15.71 10.47 -23.09
C PRO A 166 16.57 9.19 -23.15
N PRO A 167 17.88 9.27 -22.86
CA PRO A 167 18.81 8.13 -22.95
C PRO A 167 18.64 7.13 -21.79
N VAL A 168 17.45 6.54 -21.69
CA VAL A 168 17.06 5.52 -20.70
C VAL A 168 16.42 4.33 -21.41
N ASP A 169 16.21 3.22 -20.69
CA ASP A 169 15.44 2.10 -21.24
C ASP A 169 13.98 2.52 -21.50
N GLU A 170 13.57 2.46 -22.76
CA GLU A 170 12.25 2.92 -23.21
C GLU A 170 11.12 2.05 -22.61
N GLY A 171 11.36 0.74 -22.49
CA GLY A 171 10.42 -0.21 -21.90
C GLY A 171 10.16 0.13 -20.44
N GLU A 172 11.20 0.29 -19.63
CA GLU A 172 11.07 0.67 -18.22
C GLU A 172 10.44 2.05 -18.04
N ALA A 173 10.78 3.02 -18.89
CA ALA A 173 10.14 4.34 -18.86
C ALA A 173 8.62 4.22 -19.06
N SER A 174 8.18 3.38 -20.02
CA SER A 174 6.76 3.13 -20.26
C SER A 174 6.08 2.42 -19.08
N GLY A 175 6.77 1.47 -18.44
CA GLY A 175 6.29 0.82 -17.21
C GLY A 175 6.10 1.79 -16.04
N LYS A 176 7.07 2.68 -15.81
CA LYS A 176 6.97 3.74 -14.79
C LYS A 176 5.82 4.72 -15.08
N ALA A 177 5.62 5.09 -16.33
CA ALA A 177 4.49 5.94 -16.73
C ALA A 177 3.14 5.25 -16.54
N ALA A 178 3.02 3.97 -16.91
CA ALA A 178 1.83 3.17 -16.64
C ALA A 178 1.53 3.08 -15.14
N ASN A 179 2.56 2.84 -14.31
CA ASN A 179 2.45 2.79 -12.86
C ASN A 179 1.89 4.12 -12.30
N GLY A 180 2.48 5.26 -12.67
CA GLY A 180 2.02 6.58 -12.26
C GLY A 180 0.58 6.89 -12.67
N LEU A 181 0.23 6.55 -13.93
CA LEU A 181 -1.11 6.74 -14.47
C LEU A 181 -2.15 5.94 -13.68
N LEU A 182 -1.91 4.64 -13.49
CA LEU A 182 -2.83 3.74 -12.82
C LEU A 182 -2.98 4.07 -11.32
N HIS A 183 -1.93 4.56 -10.67
CA HIS A 183 -2.03 5.06 -9.30
C HIS A 183 -2.90 6.32 -9.19
N ALA A 184 -2.68 7.27 -10.10
CA ALA A 184 -3.31 8.58 -10.05
C ALA A 184 -4.75 8.56 -10.56
N ILE A 185 -5.12 7.58 -11.39
CA ILE A 185 -6.50 7.45 -11.87
C ILE A 185 -7.43 6.88 -10.81
N TYR A 186 -6.90 6.18 -9.80
CA TYR A 186 -7.63 5.67 -8.64
C TYR A 186 -8.59 6.72 -8.05
N GLU A 187 -9.74 6.25 -7.56
CA GLU A 187 -10.70 7.08 -6.84
C GLU A 187 -11.27 6.31 -5.64
N THR A 188 -11.41 7.03 -4.53
CA THR A 188 -12.14 6.57 -3.34
C THR A 188 -13.65 6.80 -3.52
N SER A 189 -14.37 5.74 -3.87
CA SER A 189 -15.83 5.79 -4.04
C SER A 189 -16.57 4.50 -3.67
N ARG A 190 -15.88 3.46 -3.17
CA ARG A 190 -16.51 2.16 -2.84
C ARG A 190 -17.62 2.21 -1.79
N PHE A 191 -17.60 3.23 -0.92
CA PHE A 191 -18.59 3.46 0.12
C PHE A 191 -19.54 4.63 -0.19
N LYS A 192 -19.46 5.21 -1.39
CA LYS A 192 -20.40 6.24 -1.85
C LYS A 192 -21.59 5.57 -2.54
N SER A 193 -22.78 6.10 -2.34
CA SER A 193 -24.01 5.61 -2.99
C SER A 193 -24.11 5.96 -4.48
N SER A 194 -23.30 6.92 -4.96
CA SER A 194 -23.26 7.33 -6.37
C SER A 194 -21.83 7.25 -6.93
N GLU A 195 -21.72 6.81 -8.17
CA GLU A 195 -20.43 6.67 -8.85
C GLU A 195 -19.99 8.00 -9.48
N THR A 196 -18.92 8.59 -8.94
CA THR A 196 -18.32 9.84 -9.44
C THR A 196 -16.99 9.66 -10.17
N GLY A 197 -16.61 8.41 -10.43
CA GLY A 197 -15.25 8.06 -10.83
C GLY A 197 -14.80 8.44 -12.23
N PRO A 198 -13.49 8.26 -12.48
CA PRO A 198 -12.86 8.57 -13.74
C PRO A 198 -13.58 7.86 -14.89
N LYS A 199 -13.75 8.58 -16.00
CA LYS A 199 -14.36 8.03 -17.21
C LYS A 199 -13.38 7.25 -18.07
N LEU A 200 -12.07 7.36 -17.81
CA LEU A 200 -11.01 6.69 -18.55
C LEU A 200 -11.26 5.17 -18.63
N GLU A 201 -11.23 4.64 -19.84
CA GLU A 201 -11.44 3.23 -20.19
C GLU A 201 -10.16 2.61 -20.74
N SER A 202 -9.41 3.37 -21.55
CA SER A 202 -8.13 2.93 -22.12
C SER A 202 -7.08 4.04 -22.17
N ALA A 203 -5.82 3.63 -22.04
CA ALA A 203 -4.65 4.46 -22.23
C ALA A 203 -3.62 3.75 -23.13
N GLU A 204 -3.12 4.44 -24.15
CA GLU A 204 -2.07 3.97 -25.03
C GLU A 204 -0.78 4.75 -24.76
N LEU A 205 0.30 4.05 -24.44
CA LEU A 205 1.63 4.65 -24.37
C LEU A 205 2.25 4.55 -25.76
N LEU A 206 2.51 5.70 -26.40
CA LEU A 206 3.10 5.77 -27.75
C LEU A 206 4.64 5.67 -27.72
N PHE A 207 5.15 5.01 -26.68
CA PHE A 207 6.55 4.70 -26.43
C PHE A 207 6.60 3.44 -25.55
N GLY A 208 7.71 2.72 -25.61
CA GLY A 208 7.96 1.48 -24.87
C GLY A 208 8.79 0.46 -25.65
N GLY A 209 9.02 0.70 -26.94
CA GLY A 209 9.74 -0.22 -27.81
C GLY A 209 9.19 -1.66 -27.75
N LYS A 210 10.09 -2.64 -27.90
CA LYS A 210 9.75 -4.07 -27.90
C LYS A 210 9.38 -4.61 -26.50
N ASP A 211 9.94 -4.01 -25.44
CA ASP A 211 9.84 -4.53 -24.06
C ASP A 211 8.73 -3.83 -23.25
N GLY A 212 8.13 -2.77 -23.78
CA GLY A 212 7.14 -1.95 -23.09
C GLY A 212 5.88 -2.72 -22.68
N ALA A 213 5.43 -3.69 -23.47
CA ALA A 213 4.27 -4.50 -23.11
C ALA A 213 4.50 -5.30 -21.81
N ALA A 214 5.70 -5.88 -21.65
CA ALA A 214 6.08 -6.59 -20.44
C ALA A 214 6.25 -5.62 -19.25
N ALA A 215 6.81 -4.43 -19.47
CA ALA A 215 6.95 -3.41 -18.45
C ALA A 215 5.60 -2.87 -17.95
N VAL A 216 4.63 -2.66 -18.85
CA VAL A 216 3.25 -2.28 -18.51
C VAL A 216 2.55 -3.37 -17.71
N GLN A 217 2.72 -4.65 -18.06
CA GLN A 217 2.18 -5.77 -17.28
C GLN A 217 2.77 -5.81 -15.87
N ARG A 218 4.09 -5.59 -15.72
CA ARG A 218 4.72 -5.46 -14.39
C ARG A 218 4.11 -4.30 -13.60
N ALA A 219 3.94 -3.14 -14.23
CA ALA A 219 3.33 -1.97 -13.60
C ALA A 219 1.89 -2.25 -13.13
N GLN A 220 1.09 -2.96 -13.93
CA GLN A 220 -0.26 -3.37 -13.56
C GLN A 220 -0.25 -4.30 -12.33
N ALA A 221 0.69 -5.24 -12.24
CA ALA A 221 0.82 -6.13 -11.09
C ALA A 221 1.13 -5.34 -9.79
N PHE A 222 2.10 -4.43 -9.85
CA PHE A 222 2.44 -3.55 -8.71
C PHE A 222 1.27 -2.67 -8.27
N VAL A 223 0.51 -2.11 -9.22
CA VAL A 223 -0.65 -1.27 -8.92
C VAL A 223 -1.82 -2.10 -8.40
N ALA A 224 -2.01 -3.34 -8.86
CA ALA A 224 -3.01 -4.24 -8.31
C ALA A 224 -2.76 -4.50 -6.82
N GLY A 225 -1.50 -4.76 -6.44
CA GLY A 225 -1.09 -4.90 -5.05
C GLY A 225 -1.38 -3.65 -4.21
N ALA A 226 -0.91 -2.49 -4.67
CA ALA A 226 -1.16 -1.23 -3.98
C ALA A 226 -2.66 -0.87 -3.90
N THR A 227 -3.45 -1.22 -4.91
CA THR A 227 -4.91 -1.01 -4.91
C THR A 227 -5.60 -1.87 -3.87
N LEU A 228 -5.19 -3.14 -3.70
CA LEU A 228 -5.67 -3.99 -2.62
C LEU A 228 -5.33 -3.37 -1.26
N THR A 229 -4.11 -2.89 -1.07
CA THR A 229 -3.71 -2.19 0.16
C THR A 229 -4.61 -0.98 0.44
N ARG A 230 -4.88 -0.14 -0.57
CA ARG A 230 -5.83 0.99 -0.43
C ARG A 230 -7.22 0.51 -0.03
N TYR A 231 -7.68 -0.58 -0.63
CA TYR A 231 -8.99 -1.13 -0.37
C TYR A 231 -9.18 -1.63 1.06
N LEU A 232 -8.15 -2.27 1.61
CA LEU A 232 -8.19 -2.73 3.00
C LEU A 232 -8.12 -1.54 3.97
N VAL A 233 -7.22 -0.57 3.74
CA VAL A 233 -7.03 0.61 4.61
C VAL A 233 -8.20 1.59 4.57
N GLU A 234 -8.84 1.78 3.41
CA GLU A 234 -9.99 2.67 3.29
C GLU A 234 -11.27 2.09 3.90
N ALA A 235 -11.38 0.77 3.93
CA ALA A 235 -12.55 0.09 4.47
C ALA A 235 -12.71 0.43 5.96
N PRO A 236 -13.93 0.81 6.40
CA PRO A 236 -14.17 1.11 7.80
C PRO A 236 -14.06 -0.17 8.65
N PRO A 237 -13.85 -0.05 9.97
CA PRO A 237 -13.55 -1.21 10.81
C PRO A 237 -14.73 -2.20 10.91
N ASN A 238 -15.96 -1.75 10.69
CA ASN A 238 -17.14 -2.63 10.60
C ASN A 238 -17.19 -3.47 9.31
N VAL A 239 -16.27 -3.24 8.36
CA VAL A 239 -16.09 -4.02 7.13
C VAL A 239 -14.75 -4.73 7.16
N CYS A 240 -13.66 -3.99 7.39
CA CYS A 240 -12.33 -4.59 7.49
C CYS A 240 -12.08 -5.08 8.91
N THR A 241 -12.55 -6.29 9.19
CA THR A 241 -12.34 -7.03 10.45
C THR A 241 -11.15 -7.97 10.36
N PRO A 242 -10.70 -8.62 11.46
CA PRO A 242 -9.65 -9.64 11.39
C PRO A 242 -9.99 -10.78 10.42
N ALA A 243 -11.26 -11.17 10.34
CA ALA A 243 -11.75 -12.16 9.38
C ALA A 243 -11.67 -11.66 7.93
N HIS A 244 -11.95 -10.38 7.67
CA HIS A 244 -11.82 -9.82 6.33
C HIS A 244 -10.37 -9.77 5.83
N LEU A 245 -9.39 -9.53 6.73
CA LEU A 245 -7.97 -9.68 6.38
C LEU A 245 -7.60 -11.12 6.03
N ALA A 246 -8.16 -12.10 6.75
CA ALA A 246 -7.96 -13.52 6.45
C ALA A 246 -8.59 -13.91 5.10
N GLN A 247 -9.79 -13.41 4.80
CA GLN A 247 -10.45 -13.59 3.50
C GLN A 247 -9.61 -12.99 2.36
N ALA A 248 -9.03 -11.80 2.55
CA ALA A 248 -8.15 -11.20 1.54
C ALA A 248 -6.92 -12.08 1.25
N ALA A 249 -6.36 -12.76 2.26
CA ALA A 249 -5.28 -13.71 2.08
C ALA A 249 -5.75 -15.00 1.35
N GLU A 250 -6.96 -15.46 1.64
CA GLU A 250 -7.61 -16.59 0.97
C GLU A 250 -7.80 -16.31 -0.52
N GLU A 251 -8.37 -15.17 -0.88
CA GLU A 251 -8.56 -14.76 -2.29
C GLU A 251 -7.23 -14.67 -3.05
N ILE A 252 -6.13 -14.27 -2.39
CA ILE A 252 -4.79 -14.28 -2.99
C ILE A 252 -4.34 -15.71 -3.25
N ALA A 253 -4.43 -16.59 -2.25
CA ALA A 253 -4.01 -17.99 -2.35
C ALA A 253 -4.80 -18.72 -3.45
N GLU A 254 -6.12 -18.52 -3.51
CA GLU A 254 -6.99 -19.09 -4.54
C GLU A 254 -6.68 -18.57 -5.95
N SER A 255 -6.18 -17.33 -6.07
CA SER A 255 -5.81 -16.76 -7.38
C SER A 255 -4.51 -17.32 -7.97
N ALA A 256 -3.66 -17.96 -7.14
CA ALA A 256 -2.40 -18.56 -7.57
C ALA A 256 -2.03 -19.78 -6.68
N PRO A 257 -2.86 -20.85 -6.71
CA PRO A 257 -2.75 -21.98 -5.79
C PRO A 257 -1.54 -22.88 -6.09
N ASP A 258 -0.89 -22.67 -7.24
CA ASP A 258 0.34 -23.35 -7.64
C ASP A 258 1.58 -22.85 -6.88
N VAL A 259 1.53 -21.64 -6.33
CA VAL A 259 2.65 -20.99 -5.64
C VAL A 259 2.31 -20.52 -4.23
N TYR A 260 1.04 -20.52 -3.84
CA TYR A 260 0.60 -20.08 -2.51
C TYR A 260 -0.01 -21.19 -1.66
N GLN A 261 0.36 -21.17 -0.38
CA GLN A 261 -0.29 -21.94 0.67
C GLN A 261 -0.73 -21.01 1.81
N LEU A 262 -2.01 -21.07 2.18
CA LEU A 262 -2.56 -20.32 3.32
C LEU A 262 -2.74 -21.22 4.53
N LYS A 263 -2.33 -20.71 5.70
CA LYS A 263 -2.69 -21.22 7.01
C LYS A 263 -3.24 -20.08 7.85
N VAL A 264 -4.48 -20.20 8.30
CA VAL A 264 -5.08 -19.28 9.28
C VAL A 264 -5.13 -20.02 10.62
N LEU A 265 -4.46 -19.45 11.62
CA LEU A 265 -4.49 -19.93 13.00
C LEU A 265 -5.61 -19.20 13.74
N GLU A 266 -6.47 -19.97 14.37
CA GLU A 266 -7.54 -19.46 15.22
C GLU A 266 -7.01 -19.16 16.62
N LYS A 267 -7.85 -18.57 17.47
CA LYS A 267 -7.49 -18.24 18.86
C LYS A 267 -6.87 -19.43 19.61
N ALA A 268 -7.48 -20.62 19.52
CA ALA A 268 -7.01 -21.81 20.21
C ALA A 268 -5.63 -22.29 19.72
N ASP A 269 -5.33 -22.12 18.43
CA ASP A 269 -4.01 -22.44 17.88
C ASP A 269 -2.95 -21.48 18.44
N CYS A 270 -3.28 -20.19 18.53
CA CYS A 270 -2.41 -19.16 19.08
C CYS A 270 -2.16 -19.37 20.59
N GLU A 271 -3.16 -19.84 21.34
CA GLU A 271 -3.03 -20.24 22.75
C GLU A 271 -2.08 -21.43 22.89
N ALA A 272 -2.21 -22.44 22.03
CA ALA A 272 -1.31 -23.60 22.01
C ALA A 272 0.15 -23.21 21.69
N LEU A 273 0.33 -22.18 20.85
CA LEU A 273 1.62 -21.58 20.53
C LEU A 273 2.10 -20.54 21.56
N LYS A 274 1.34 -20.32 22.64
CA LYS A 274 1.66 -19.41 23.74
C LYS A 274 1.89 -17.95 23.30
N MET A 275 1.16 -17.49 22.28
CA MET A 275 1.25 -16.11 21.76
C MET A 275 0.57 -15.09 22.69
N GLY A 276 1.05 -14.99 23.94
CA GLY A 276 0.36 -14.24 24.98
C GLY A 276 0.40 -12.72 24.80
N LEU A 277 1.38 -12.16 24.08
CA LEU A 277 1.39 -10.72 23.77
C LEU A 277 0.30 -10.39 22.74
N TYR A 278 0.21 -11.19 21.68
CA TYR A 278 -0.85 -11.04 20.67
C TYR A 278 -2.24 -11.25 21.26
N LEU A 279 -2.43 -12.34 22.01
CA LEU A 279 -3.73 -12.69 22.58
C LEU A 279 -4.20 -11.70 23.65
N GLY A 280 -3.29 -11.12 24.44
CA GLY A 280 -3.64 -10.08 25.41
C GLY A 280 -4.21 -8.82 24.75
N VAL A 281 -3.68 -8.42 23.59
CA VAL A 281 -4.24 -7.31 22.80
C VAL A 281 -5.65 -7.64 22.30
N ALA A 282 -5.85 -8.86 21.78
CA ALA A 282 -7.11 -9.27 21.18
C ALA A 282 -8.24 -9.52 22.20
N GLU A 283 -7.92 -9.65 23.49
CA GLU A 283 -8.83 -10.15 24.53
C GLU A 283 -10.12 -9.33 24.68
N ALA A 284 -10.05 -8.02 24.41
CA ALA A 284 -11.18 -7.11 24.57
C ALA A 284 -12.18 -7.13 23.40
N SER A 285 -11.80 -7.66 22.23
CA SER A 285 -12.67 -7.63 21.06
C SER A 285 -13.73 -8.75 21.10
N ALA A 286 -14.94 -8.42 20.63
CA ALA A 286 -15.97 -9.42 20.35
C ALA A 286 -15.69 -10.19 19.05
N LEU A 287 -14.86 -9.64 18.16
CA LEU A 287 -14.46 -10.30 16.92
C LEU A 287 -13.25 -11.20 17.19
N PRO A 288 -13.31 -12.49 16.81
CA PRO A 288 -12.19 -13.40 17.03
C PRO A 288 -10.91 -12.94 16.32
N PRO A 289 -9.74 -13.02 16.99
CA PRO A 289 -8.45 -12.77 16.33
C PRO A 289 -8.18 -13.80 15.22
N LYS A 290 -7.47 -13.38 14.18
CA LYS A 290 -7.00 -14.25 13.09
C LYS A 290 -5.50 -14.07 12.91
N PHE A 291 -4.74 -15.14 13.05
CA PHE A 291 -3.31 -15.11 12.74
C PHE A 291 -3.08 -15.76 11.38
N ILE A 292 -2.68 -14.94 10.41
CA ILE A 292 -2.63 -15.28 8.99
C ILE A 292 -1.18 -15.58 8.61
N HIS A 293 -0.95 -16.75 8.02
CA HIS A 293 0.34 -17.13 7.45
C HIS A 293 0.13 -17.60 6.00
N LEU A 294 0.57 -16.78 5.06
CA LEU A 294 0.56 -17.08 3.64
C LEU A 294 2.01 -17.34 3.19
N THR A 295 2.28 -18.50 2.62
CA THR A 295 3.61 -18.88 2.10
C THR A 295 3.59 -18.84 0.59
N TYR A 296 4.50 -18.08 -0.02
CA TYR A 296 4.82 -18.12 -1.45
C TYR A 296 6.02 -19.03 -1.68
N THR A 297 5.93 -19.93 -2.65
CA THR A 297 7.07 -20.75 -3.11
C THR A 297 7.21 -20.60 -4.61
N GLY A 298 8.25 -19.88 -5.05
CA GLY A 298 8.57 -19.73 -6.47
C GLY A 298 9.02 -21.04 -7.11
N ALA A 299 8.91 -21.14 -8.43
CA ALA A 299 9.39 -22.32 -9.15
C ALA A 299 10.92 -22.46 -9.05
N GLY A 300 11.40 -23.69 -9.26
CA GLY A 300 12.83 -24.01 -9.28
C GLY A 300 13.46 -24.21 -7.90
N GLU A 301 14.79 -24.17 -7.85
CA GLU A 301 15.56 -24.28 -6.60
C GLU A 301 15.44 -22.98 -5.79
N ILE A 302 14.99 -23.10 -4.54
CA ILE A 302 14.87 -21.96 -3.61
C ILE A 302 16.26 -21.54 -3.14
N LYS A 303 16.68 -20.34 -3.53
CA LYS A 303 17.99 -19.75 -3.19
C LYS A 303 17.93 -18.79 -2.01
N ARG A 304 16.76 -18.20 -1.76
CA ARG A 304 16.51 -17.25 -0.67
C ARG A 304 15.18 -17.54 -0.01
N ARG A 305 15.15 -17.41 1.32
CA ARG A 305 13.94 -17.50 2.15
C ARG A 305 13.79 -16.23 2.96
N VAL A 306 12.67 -15.54 2.82
CA VAL A 306 12.46 -14.27 3.50
C VAL A 306 11.10 -14.21 4.19
N GLY A 307 11.00 -13.37 5.22
CA GLY A 307 9.76 -13.10 5.94
C GLY A 307 9.29 -11.67 5.77
N ILE A 308 7.98 -11.48 5.66
CA ILE A 308 7.32 -10.17 5.67
C ILE A 308 6.23 -10.20 6.76
N VAL A 309 6.34 -9.31 7.74
CA VAL A 309 5.38 -9.23 8.87
C VAL A 309 4.62 -7.90 8.82
N GLY A 310 3.30 -7.94 8.98
CA GLY A 310 2.46 -6.74 8.95
C GLY A 310 1.69 -6.53 10.25
N LYS A 311 1.72 -5.31 10.80
CA LYS A 311 0.77 -4.91 11.86
C LYS A 311 -0.66 -4.99 11.34
N GLY A 312 -1.51 -5.74 12.04
CA GLY A 312 -2.87 -6.09 11.61
C GLY A 312 -3.96 -5.62 12.57
N LEU A 313 -3.84 -4.42 13.15
CA LEU A 313 -4.87 -3.87 14.04
C LEU A 313 -6.00 -3.29 13.21
N THR A 314 -7.11 -4.01 13.08
CA THR A 314 -8.22 -3.58 12.21
C THR A 314 -9.00 -2.41 12.78
N PHE A 315 -8.92 -2.23 14.09
CA PHE A 315 -9.26 -0.99 14.77
C PHE A 315 -8.46 -0.87 16.06
N ASP A 316 -8.01 0.34 16.36
CA ASP A 316 -7.26 0.65 17.58
C ASP A 316 -7.93 1.78 18.37
N SER A 317 -8.62 1.42 19.44
CA SER A 317 -9.18 2.40 20.39
C SER A 317 -8.14 2.95 21.37
N GLY A 318 -6.97 2.32 21.45
CA GLY A 318 -5.97 2.45 22.51
C GLY A 318 -6.21 1.56 23.73
N GLY A 319 -7.31 0.81 23.76
CA GLY A 319 -7.71 0.01 24.92
C GLY A 319 -8.01 0.89 26.12
N TYR A 320 -7.65 0.47 27.33
CA TYR A 320 -7.87 1.26 28.54
C TYR A 320 -7.09 2.59 28.56
N ASN A 321 -5.93 2.65 27.91
CA ASN A 321 -5.29 3.90 27.50
C ASN A 321 -5.97 4.49 26.26
N ILE A 322 -7.28 4.75 26.38
CA ILE A 322 -8.11 5.21 25.27
C ILE A 322 -7.50 6.42 24.57
N LYS A 323 -7.55 6.43 23.23
CA LYS A 323 -7.20 7.56 22.37
C LYS A 323 -8.18 8.73 22.55
N ALA A 324 -8.11 9.40 23.70
CA ALA A 324 -8.94 10.54 24.05
C ALA A 324 -8.26 11.87 23.71
N GLY A 325 -9.09 12.89 23.47
CA GLY A 325 -8.65 14.28 23.29
C GLY A 325 -8.47 14.69 21.82
N ALA A 326 -8.27 15.99 21.62
CA ALA A 326 -8.06 16.55 20.29
C ALA A 326 -6.73 16.06 19.71
N GLY A 327 -6.76 15.57 18.47
CA GLY A 327 -5.57 15.06 17.77
C GLY A 327 -5.22 13.60 18.10
N SER A 328 -6.08 12.85 18.80
CA SER A 328 -5.88 11.42 19.03
C SER A 328 -6.12 10.55 17.78
N MET A 329 -6.83 11.10 16.78
CA MET A 329 -7.12 10.46 15.49
C MET A 329 -7.88 9.12 15.62
N ILE A 330 -8.62 8.90 16.72
CA ILE A 330 -9.32 7.64 16.97
C ILE A 330 -10.29 7.26 15.83
N GLU A 331 -10.92 8.25 15.18
CA GLU A 331 -11.79 8.06 14.03
C GLU A 331 -11.07 7.55 12.77
N MET A 332 -9.75 7.71 12.72
CA MET A 332 -8.90 7.26 11.62
C MET A 332 -8.22 5.92 11.90
N MET A 333 -8.37 5.32 13.08
CA MET A 333 -7.64 4.10 13.48
C MET A 333 -8.03 2.83 12.72
N LYS A 334 -8.92 2.93 11.72
CA LYS A 334 -9.05 1.92 10.65
C LYS A 334 -7.76 1.74 9.86
N ILE A 335 -6.89 2.76 9.81
CA ILE A 335 -5.63 2.70 9.08
C ILE A 335 -4.56 1.87 9.80
N ASP A 336 -4.85 1.42 11.03
CA ASP A 336 -3.86 0.79 11.91
C ASP A 336 -3.51 -0.68 11.53
N MET A 337 -4.15 -1.15 10.46
CA MET A 337 -3.82 -2.37 9.72
C MET A 337 -3.04 -2.09 8.43
N GLY A 338 -2.58 -0.84 8.20
CA GLY A 338 -1.91 -0.44 6.96
C GLY A 338 -0.67 -1.27 6.62
N GLY A 339 0.05 -1.73 7.65
CA GLY A 339 1.13 -2.70 7.49
C GLY A 339 0.65 -4.01 6.89
N SER A 340 -0.37 -4.64 7.46
CA SER A 340 -0.97 -5.87 6.91
C SER A 340 -1.55 -5.69 5.50
N GLY A 341 -2.11 -4.51 5.21
CA GLY A 341 -2.56 -4.16 3.86
C GLY A 341 -1.39 -4.16 2.86
N ALA A 342 -0.22 -3.63 3.25
CA ALA A 342 0.99 -3.63 2.42
C ALA A 342 1.54 -5.05 2.22
N VAL A 343 1.51 -5.89 3.26
CA VAL A 343 1.91 -7.31 3.19
C VAL A 343 1.04 -8.08 2.19
N LEU A 344 -0.28 -7.95 2.27
CA LEU A 344 -1.21 -8.59 1.33
C LEU A 344 -1.11 -7.99 -0.08
N GLY A 345 -0.84 -6.68 -0.20
CA GLY A 345 -0.57 -6.03 -1.48
C GLY A 345 0.69 -6.55 -2.16
N ALA A 346 1.77 -6.78 -1.39
CA ALA A 346 2.97 -7.41 -1.90
C ALA A 346 2.68 -8.85 -2.36
N ALA A 347 2.00 -9.65 -1.54
CA ALA A 347 1.59 -11.00 -1.93
C ALA A 347 0.73 -11.02 -3.21
N LYS A 348 -0.22 -10.09 -3.36
CA LYS A 348 -1.00 -9.95 -4.59
C LYS A 348 -0.14 -9.64 -5.81
N THR A 349 0.88 -8.82 -5.64
CA THR A 349 1.85 -8.51 -6.72
C THR A 349 2.61 -9.77 -7.13
N LEU A 350 3.10 -10.54 -6.16
CA LEU A 350 3.85 -11.78 -6.42
C LEU A 350 2.98 -12.87 -7.05
N ALA A 351 1.69 -12.94 -6.73
CA ALA A 351 0.74 -13.85 -7.39
C ALA A 351 0.67 -13.61 -8.90
N LEU A 352 0.85 -12.36 -9.33
CA LEU A 352 0.80 -11.96 -10.74
C LEU A 352 2.16 -12.08 -11.42
N LEU A 353 3.26 -11.78 -10.73
CA LEU A 353 4.62 -11.79 -11.30
C LEU A 353 5.29 -13.16 -11.26
N LYS A 354 4.94 -13.99 -10.28
CA LYS A 354 5.48 -15.33 -10.03
C LYS A 354 7.03 -15.42 -10.09
N PRO A 355 7.78 -14.64 -9.29
CA PRO A 355 9.24 -14.71 -9.29
C PRO A 355 9.78 -16.08 -8.85
N GLU A 356 10.74 -16.61 -9.60
CA GLU A 356 11.36 -17.90 -9.34
C GLU A 356 12.45 -17.85 -8.24
N GLY A 357 12.80 -19.00 -7.68
CA GLY A 357 13.98 -19.17 -6.82
C GLY A 357 13.88 -18.52 -5.42
N ILE A 358 12.69 -18.13 -4.98
CA ILE A 358 12.46 -17.49 -3.67
C ILE A 358 11.24 -18.07 -2.95
N GLU A 359 11.35 -18.19 -1.64
CA GLU A 359 10.25 -18.52 -0.73
C GLU A 359 9.99 -17.33 0.20
N VAL A 360 8.72 -16.95 0.37
CA VAL A 360 8.33 -15.78 1.15
C VAL A 360 7.23 -16.14 2.14
N HIS A 361 7.46 -15.86 3.42
CA HIS A 361 6.47 -16.01 4.48
C HIS A 361 5.81 -14.66 4.79
N PHE A 362 4.54 -14.51 4.45
CA PHE A 362 3.73 -13.35 4.79
C PHE A 362 2.95 -13.64 6.07
N VAL A 363 3.21 -12.89 7.15
CA VAL A 363 2.64 -13.14 8.48
C VAL A 363 1.91 -11.90 9.01
N ILE A 364 0.68 -12.07 9.47
CA ILE A 364 -0.15 -11.00 10.05
C ILE A 364 -0.84 -11.54 11.31
N ALA A 365 -0.60 -10.91 12.45
CA ALA A 365 -1.37 -11.14 13.67
C ALA A 365 -2.54 -10.15 13.73
N ALA A 366 -3.70 -10.51 13.15
CA ALA A 366 -4.84 -9.62 13.01
C ALA A 366 -5.77 -9.67 14.23
N CYS A 367 -6.10 -8.51 14.79
CA CYS A 367 -7.04 -8.34 15.90
C CYS A 367 -7.55 -6.89 15.98
N GLU A 368 -8.43 -6.61 16.95
CA GLU A 368 -8.82 -5.25 17.32
C GLU A 368 -8.36 -4.96 18.75
N ASN A 369 -7.92 -3.72 19.00
CA ASN A 369 -7.62 -3.23 20.36
C ASN A 369 -8.82 -2.43 20.88
N MET A 370 -9.59 -3.07 21.76
CA MET A 370 -10.90 -2.59 22.23
C MET A 370 -10.94 -2.37 23.74
N VAL A 371 -12.03 -1.80 24.24
CA VAL A 371 -12.31 -1.67 25.68
C VAL A 371 -13.45 -2.61 26.06
N ALA A 372 -13.17 -3.56 26.93
CA ALA A 372 -14.17 -4.46 27.51
C ALA A 372 -13.73 -4.90 28.91
N GLY A 373 -14.66 -5.46 29.70
CA GLY A 373 -14.36 -5.91 31.07
C GLY A 373 -13.29 -7.00 31.16
N GLY A 374 -13.07 -7.76 30.08
CA GLY A 374 -11.99 -8.74 29.96
C GLY A 374 -10.70 -8.22 29.32
N GLY A 375 -10.62 -6.94 28.94
CA GLY A 375 -9.45 -6.42 28.23
C GLY A 375 -8.18 -6.33 29.08
N MET A 376 -7.03 -6.38 28.39
CA MET A 376 -5.70 -6.08 28.94
C MET A 376 -5.68 -4.70 29.62
N ARG A 377 -5.12 -4.63 30.82
CA ARG A 377 -5.05 -3.43 31.65
C ARG A 377 -3.63 -2.87 31.70
N PRO A 378 -3.47 -1.54 31.88
CA PRO A 378 -2.19 -0.97 32.25
C PRO A 378 -1.72 -1.57 33.59
N GLY A 379 -0.51 -2.13 33.61
CA GLY A 379 0.10 -2.83 34.73
C GLY A 379 0.03 -4.36 34.65
N ASP A 380 -0.71 -4.93 33.68
CA ASP A 380 -0.65 -6.37 33.43
C ASP A 380 0.76 -6.79 32.98
N ILE A 381 1.16 -8.02 33.29
CA ILE A 381 2.38 -8.64 32.74
C ILE A 381 1.93 -9.77 31.82
N LEU A 382 2.29 -9.66 30.54
CA LEU A 382 2.02 -10.69 29.53
C LEU A 382 3.29 -11.48 29.21
N VAL A 383 3.12 -12.67 28.64
CA VAL A 383 4.22 -13.58 28.29
C VAL A 383 4.21 -13.84 26.78
N ALA A 384 5.31 -13.55 26.12
CA ALA A 384 5.50 -13.85 24.70
C ALA A 384 5.68 -15.35 24.46
N SER A 385 5.53 -15.79 23.21
CA SER A 385 5.69 -17.19 22.79
C SER A 385 7.09 -17.78 23.07
N ASN A 386 8.11 -16.94 23.24
CA ASN A 386 9.45 -17.37 23.65
C ASN A 386 9.67 -17.35 25.19
N GLY A 387 8.64 -17.05 25.98
CA GLY A 387 8.69 -17.00 27.43
C GLY A 387 9.13 -15.66 28.03
N LYS A 388 9.54 -14.67 27.22
CA LYS A 388 9.86 -13.32 27.71
C LYS A 388 8.61 -12.65 28.28
N THR A 389 8.77 -11.94 29.39
CA THR A 389 7.70 -11.24 30.10
C THR A 389 7.71 -9.73 29.79
N VAL A 390 6.52 -9.16 29.59
CA VAL A 390 6.35 -7.74 29.24
C VAL A 390 5.32 -7.08 30.16
N GLU A 391 5.75 -6.09 30.92
CA GLU A 391 4.88 -5.19 31.67
C GLU A 391 4.20 -4.19 30.72
N ILE A 392 2.87 -4.17 30.72
CA ILE A 392 2.07 -3.33 29.86
C ILE A 392 1.83 -2.00 30.54
N ASN A 393 2.70 -1.01 30.35
CA ASN A 393 2.50 0.32 30.93
C ASN A 393 1.63 1.24 30.06
N ASN A 394 1.36 0.87 28.81
CA ASN A 394 0.40 1.55 27.95
C ASN A 394 -0.26 0.59 26.96
N THR A 395 -1.58 0.46 26.99
CA THR A 395 -2.37 -0.42 26.09
C THR A 395 -2.55 0.16 24.68
N ASP A 396 -2.20 1.42 24.45
CA ASP A 396 -2.15 2.11 23.13
C ASP A 396 -0.80 1.90 22.42
N ALA A 397 0.04 1.03 22.99
CA ALA A 397 1.26 0.53 22.37
C ALA A 397 1.15 -0.98 22.14
N GLU A 398 0.00 -1.38 21.60
CA GLU A 398 -0.42 -2.75 21.30
C GLU A 398 0.25 -3.32 20.06
N GLY A 399 0.49 -2.52 19.01
CA GLY A 399 1.00 -3.00 17.74
C GLY A 399 2.34 -3.71 17.85
N ARG A 400 3.21 -3.24 18.75
CA ARG A 400 4.51 -3.90 19.01
C ARG A 400 4.37 -5.23 19.74
N LEU A 401 3.29 -5.42 20.51
CA LEU A 401 2.99 -6.67 21.22
C LEU A 401 2.55 -7.75 20.22
N THR A 402 1.66 -7.40 19.30
CA THR A 402 1.21 -8.33 18.25
C THR A 402 2.33 -8.68 17.29
N LEU A 403 3.16 -7.69 16.92
CA LEU A 403 4.35 -7.89 16.09
C LEU A 403 5.39 -8.77 16.77
N ALA A 404 5.60 -8.65 18.09
CA ALA A 404 6.59 -9.47 18.80
C ALA A 404 6.32 -10.97 18.63
N ASP A 405 5.08 -11.42 18.86
CA ASP A 405 4.71 -12.83 18.64
C ASP A 405 4.72 -13.22 17.15
N ALA A 406 4.35 -12.31 16.24
CA ALA A 406 4.42 -12.56 14.81
C ALA A 406 5.87 -12.71 14.30
N LEU A 407 6.79 -11.88 14.79
CA LEU A 407 8.22 -11.94 14.50
C LEU A 407 8.82 -13.25 15.03
N LEU A 408 8.47 -13.66 16.25
CA LEU A 408 8.90 -14.96 16.79
C LEU A 408 8.36 -16.12 15.94
N TYR A 409 7.10 -16.06 15.52
CA TYR A 409 6.49 -17.09 14.69
C TYR A 409 7.17 -17.22 13.32
N VAL A 410 7.36 -16.11 12.59
CA VAL A 410 7.94 -16.15 11.23
C VAL A 410 9.36 -16.70 11.25
N GLN A 411 10.13 -16.32 12.27
CA GLN A 411 11.48 -16.81 12.51
C GLN A 411 11.54 -18.33 12.72
N ASN A 412 10.46 -18.95 13.19
CA ASN A 412 10.36 -20.38 13.43
C ASN A 412 9.90 -21.18 12.20
N GLN A 413 9.64 -20.54 11.05
CA GLN A 413 9.26 -21.24 9.82
C GLN A 413 10.45 -21.87 9.10
N GLY A 414 11.69 -21.54 9.49
CA GLY A 414 12.91 -22.13 8.95
C GLY A 414 14.14 -21.23 9.10
N GLN A 415 15.19 -21.55 8.33
CA GLN A 415 16.33 -20.66 8.18
C GLN A 415 15.96 -19.56 7.17
N LEU A 416 15.62 -18.38 7.70
CA LEU A 416 15.37 -17.18 6.90
C LEU A 416 16.67 -16.40 6.71
N ASP A 417 16.82 -15.79 5.55
CA ASP A 417 17.88 -14.86 5.23
C ASP A 417 17.60 -13.46 5.79
N ALA A 418 16.35 -13.02 5.67
CA ALA A 418 15.93 -11.69 6.10
C ALA A 418 14.43 -11.64 6.46
N VAL A 419 14.07 -10.75 7.38
CA VAL A 419 12.69 -10.42 7.76
C VAL A 419 12.50 -8.91 7.68
N VAL A 420 11.44 -8.48 7.01
CA VAL A 420 10.99 -7.09 7.00
C VAL A 420 9.63 -7.03 7.69
N ASP A 421 9.49 -6.22 8.73
CA ASP A 421 8.18 -5.87 9.27
C ASP A 421 7.77 -4.44 8.91
N ILE A 422 6.47 -4.24 8.69
CA ILE A 422 5.88 -2.94 8.40
C ILE A 422 4.68 -2.67 9.31
N ALA A 423 4.63 -1.48 9.89
CA ALA A 423 3.61 -1.15 10.87
C ALA A 423 3.32 0.34 10.95
N THR A 424 2.06 0.68 11.17
CA THR A 424 1.62 1.99 11.66
C THR A 424 1.92 2.09 13.15
N LEU A 425 3.22 2.20 13.50
CA LEU A 425 3.65 1.87 14.85
C LEU A 425 3.69 3.08 15.78
N THR A 426 4.17 4.24 15.32
CA THR A 426 4.35 5.38 16.22
C THR A 426 3.97 6.73 15.62
N GLY A 427 3.18 7.51 16.38
CA GLY A 427 3.02 8.94 16.11
C GLY A 427 4.35 9.72 16.22
N ALA A 428 5.32 9.21 16.97
CA ALA A 428 6.66 9.81 17.07
C ALA A 428 7.38 9.85 15.70
N CYS A 429 7.21 8.82 14.87
CA CYS A 429 7.78 8.80 13.52
C CYS A 429 7.12 9.86 12.62
N MET A 430 5.81 10.07 12.75
CA MET A 430 5.09 11.14 12.03
C MET A 430 5.59 12.53 12.43
N ILE A 431 5.86 12.76 13.72
CA ILE A 431 6.44 14.02 14.19
C ILE A 431 7.85 14.24 13.64
N ALA A 432 8.66 13.18 13.54
CA ALA A 432 10.04 13.26 13.07
C ALA A 432 10.16 13.49 11.56
N LEU A 433 9.34 12.78 10.76
CA LEU A 433 9.50 12.70 9.31
C LEU A 433 8.32 13.28 8.50
N GLY A 434 7.29 13.76 9.17
CA GLY A 434 6.09 14.30 8.53
C GLY A 434 5.19 13.22 7.92
N PRO A 435 4.19 13.62 7.10
CA PRO A 435 3.10 12.73 6.68
C PRO A 435 3.44 11.78 5.53
N ALA A 436 4.59 11.92 4.88
CA ALA A 436 4.86 11.28 3.59
C ALA A 436 6.11 10.38 3.56
N ILE A 437 6.78 10.19 4.70
CA ILE A 437 8.05 9.47 4.79
C ILE A 437 7.95 8.44 5.92
N ALA A 438 8.24 7.17 5.63
CA ALA A 438 8.35 6.14 6.65
C ALA A 438 9.73 6.12 7.31
N GLY A 439 9.79 5.76 8.58
CA GLY A 439 11.04 5.50 9.30
C GLY A 439 11.52 4.08 9.03
N LEU A 440 12.79 3.92 8.64
CA LEU A 440 13.42 2.63 8.38
C LEU A 440 14.49 2.37 9.44
N TYR A 441 14.35 1.25 10.17
CA TYR A 441 15.32 0.77 11.15
C TYR A 441 15.83 -0.58 10.68
N GLY A 442 17.13 -0.85 10.77
CA GLY A 442 17.68 -2.13 10.31
C GLY A 442 18.80 -2.63 11.20
N SER A 443 18.87 -3.95 11.39
CA SER A 443 19.91 -4.62 12.17
C SER A 443 21.30 -4.54 11.52
N SER A 444 21.36 -4.29 10.21
CA SER A 444 22.60 -4.06 9.46
C SER A 444 22.42 -3.01 8.36
N ASP A 445 23.53 -2.40 7.94
CA ASP A 445 23.55 -1.44 6.83
C ASP A 445 23.06 -2.06 5.52
N ALA A 446 23.48 -3.29 5.23
CA ALA A 446 23.11 -3.99 4.00
C ALA A 446 21.60 -4.28 3.92
N ALA A 447 21.00 -4.75 5.00
CA ALA A 447 19.56 -5.02 5.05
C ALA A 447 18.75 -3.72 4.90
N ALA A 448 19.17 -2.66 5.60
CA ALA A 448 18.52 -1.35 5.51
C ALA A 448 18.58 -0.78 4.08
N GLU A 449 19.75 -0.88 3.44
CA GLU A 449 19.94 -0.37 2.08
C GLU A 449 19.16 -1.19 1.04
N ALA A 450 19.03 -2.51 1.20
CA ALA A 450 18.24 -3.34 0.30
C ALA A 450 16.78 -2.89 0.24
N VAL A 451 16.17 -2.60 1.41
CA VAL A 451 14.80 -2.09 1.50
C VAL A 451 14.72 -0.63 1.01
N ALA A 452 15.70 0.21 1.34
CA ALA A 452 15.73 1.60 0.85
C ALA A 452 15.85 1.68 -0.68
N ALA A 453 16.64 0.81 -1.31
CA ALA A 453 16.74 0.72 -2.76
C ALA A 453 15.42 0.26 -3.41
N ALA A 454 14.73 -0.70 -2.78
CA ALA A 454 13.41 -1.13 -3.23
C ALA A 454 12.38 0.01 -3.15
N ALA A 455 12.42 0.81 -2.09
CA ALA A 455 11.56 1.98 -1.94
C ALA A 455 11.84 3.05 -3.02
N ARG A 456 13.12 3.32 -3.34
CA ARG A 456 13.50 4.23 -4.44
C ARG A 456 12.95 3.75 -5.79
N ARG A 457 13.04 2.46 -6.10
CA ARG A 457 12.43 1.87 -7.31
C ARG A 457 10.91 2.03 -7.34
N ALA A 458 10.24 1.84 -6.20
CA ALA A 458 8.80 2.04 -6.08
C ALA A 458 8.39 3.53 -6.17
N GLY A 459 9.31 4.45 -5.92
CA GLY A 459 9.02 5.87 -5.74
C GLY A 459 8.44 6.22 -4.37
N GLU A 460 8.60 5.32 -3.40
CA GLU A 460 8.15 5.46 -2.01
C GLU A 460 9.26 6.03 -1.15
N LYS A 461 8.91 6.92 -0.21
CA LYS A 461 9.90 7.62 0.63
C LYS A 461 10.09 6.90 1.95
N VAL A 462 11.31 6.42 2.16
CA VAL A 462 11.77 5.88 3.44
C VAL A 462 13.03 6.62 3.87
N TRP A 463 13.19 6.81 5.17
CA TRP A 463 14.38 7.44 5.74
C TRP A 463 14.99 6.55 6.82
N ARG A 464 16.28 6.27 6.72
CA ARG A 464 16.98 5.44 7.69
C ARG A 464 17.14 6.18 9.01
N MET A 465 16.54 5.62 10.06
CA MET A 465 16.59 6.09 11.43
C MET A 465 17.63 5.29 12.24
N PRO A 466 18.26 5.89 13.27
CA PRO A 466 19.22 5.18 14.11
C PRO A 466 18.53 4.21 15.07
N LEU A 467 19.16 3.04 15.30
CA LEU A 467 18.86 2.14 16.41
C LEU A 467 19.81 2.44 17.58
N GLU A 468 19.55 3.51 18.32
CA GLU A 468 20.40 3.96 19.43
C GLU A 468 20.29 3.00 20.63
N LYS A 469 21.24 2.08 20.75
CA LYS A 469 21.22 1.01 21.77
C LYS A 469 21.17 1.52 23.20
N ALA A 470 21.74 2.70 23.49
CA ALA A 470 21.69 3.27 24.84
C ALA A 470 20.25 3.55 25.30
N TYR A 471 19.29 3.69 24.39
CA TYR A 471 17.89 3.91 24.72
C TYR A 471 17.14 2.63 25.13
N ALA A 472 17.73 1.44 24.96
CA ALA A 472 17.12 0.18 25.40
C ALA A 472 16.93 0.12 26.92
N ASP A 473 17.76 0.82 27.69
CA ASP A 473 17.60 0.94 29.16
C ASP A 473 16.23 1.51 29.55
N ALA A 474 15.64 2.35 28.70
CA ALA A 474 14.31 2.90 28.93
C ALA A 474 13.20 1.85 28.86
N LEU A 475 13.45 0.65 28.32
CA LEU A 475 12.51 -0.47 28.22
C LEU A 475 12.63 -1.48 29.37
N LYS A 476 13.60 -1.33 30.27
CA LYS A 476 13.73 -2.23 31.44
C LYS A 476 12.52 -2.09 32.38
N SER A 477 12.03 -3.23 32.87
CA SER A 477 11.02 -3.30 33.92
C SER A 477 11.65 -3.84 35.22
N PRO A 478 11.22 -3.36 36.40
CA PRO A 478 11.64 -3.93 37.69
C PRO A 478 10.94 -5.26 38.03
N ILE A 479 9.88 -5.62 37.31
CA ILE A 479 9.00 -6.76 37.63
C ILE A 479 8.78 -7.73 36.45
N ALA A 480 9.28 -7.39 35.26
CA ALA A 480 9.26 -8.20 34.04
C ALA A 480 10.58 -8.00 33.28
N ASP A 481 10.80 -8.77 32.22
CA ASP A 481 12.02 -8.62 31.39
C ASP A 481 12.03 -7.24 30.69
N TYR A 482 10.87 -6.78 30.22
CA TYR A 482 10.71 -5.49 29.56
C TYR A 482 9.39 -4.82 29.98
N LYS A 483 9.26 -3.53 29.72
CA LYS A 483 7.98 -2.83 29.60
C LYS A 483 7.75 -2.43 28.14
N ASN A 484 6.48 -2.38 27.71
CA ASN A 484 6.18 -2.17 26.29
C ASN A 484 6.45 -0.73 25.80
N VAL A 485 6.42 0.28 26.69
CA VAL A 485 6.74 1.67 26.35
C VAL A 485 7.92 2.20 27.18
N GLY A 486 8.89 2.78 26.48
CA GLY A 486 9.98 3.56 27.06
C GLY A 486 9.56 5.00 27.35
N GLY A 487 10.36 5.97 26.88
CA GLY A 487 10.04 7.40 26.99
C GLY A 487 9.35 7.99 25.75
N ARG A 488 8.71 9.17 25.91
CA ARG A 488 8.13 9.93 24.80
C ARG A 488 9.20 10.41 23.80
N ALA A 489 10.30 10.95 24.29
CA ALA A 489 11.44 11.33 23.46
C ALA A 489 12.11 10.05 22.91
N GLY A 490 12.35 10.01 21.60
CA GLY A 490 12.85 8.79 20.94
C GLY A 490 11.81 7.67 20.83
N GLY A 491 10.52 7.96 20.95
CA GLY A 491 9.45 6.94 20.98
C GLY A 491 9.46 5.94 19.81
N SER A 492 9.81 6.37 18.60
CA SER A 492 9.95 5.49 17.42
C SER A 492 11.18 4.58 17.54
N ILE A 493 12.28 5.09 18.09
CA ILE A 493 13.50 4.31 18.36
C ILE A 493 13.22 3.28 19.46
N HIS A 494 12.54 3.68 20.55
CA HIS A 494 12.13 2.74 21.62
C HIS A 494 11.23 1.62 21.08
N ALA A 495 10.32 1.92 20.15
CA ALA A 495 9.46 0.93 19.53
C ALA A 495 10.28 -0.07 18.70
N ALA A 496 11.21 0.41 17.88
CA ALA A 496 12.10 -0.43 17.09
C ALA A 496 13.01 -1.28 18.00
N LEU A 497 13.59 -0.70 19.05
CA LEU A 497 14.38 -1.46 20.03
C LEU A 497 13.56 -2.53 20.74
N PHE A 498 12.30 -2.25 21.10
CA PHE A 498 11.41 -3.27 21.65
C PHE A 498 11.22 -4.44 20.69
N LEU A 499 10.94 -4.18 19.41
CA LEU A 499 10.81 -5.25 18.40
C LEU A 499 12.11 -6.04 18.22
N ASN A 500 13.26 -5.36 18.29
CA ASN A 500 14.58 -6.00 18.17
C ASN A 500 14.82 -7.08 19.22
N GLU A 501 14.24 -6.96 20.42
CA GLU A 501 14.33 -7.98 21.48
C GLU A 501 13.62 -9.29 21.13
N PHE A 502 12.72 -9.28 20.14
CA PHE A 502 11.97 -10.45 19.68
C PHE A 502 12.50 -11.00 18.35
N VAL A 503 13.66 -10.51 17.89
CA VAL A 503 14.33 -10.96 16.69
C VAL A 503 15.74 -11.44 17.01
N ASP A 504 16.06 -12.67 16.60
CA ASP A 504 17.41 -13.22 16.66
C ASP A 504 18.25 -12.67 15.49
N THR A 505 18.72 -11.43 15.65
CA THR A 505 19.46 -10.73 14.59
C THR A 505 20.84 -11.30 14.28
N GLU A 506 21.32 -12.27 15.07
CA GLU A 506 22.51 -13.05 14.74
C GLU A 506 22.19 -14.13 13.69
N ARG A 507 20.95 -14.60 13.65
CA ARG A 507 20.48 -15.65 12.74
C ARG A 507 19.79 -15.10 11.49
N VAL A 508 19.12 -13.94 11.57
CA VAL A 508 18.33 -13.37 10.48
C VAL A 508 18.53 -11.86 10.37
N ALA A 509 18.72 -11.35 9.15
CA ALA A 509 18.73 -9.90 8.94
C ALA A 509 17.33 -9.32 9.18
N TRP A 510 17.23 -8.14 9.79
CA TRP A 510 15.93 -7.56 10.16
C TRP A 510 15.84 -6.09 9.80
N VAL A 511 14.68 -5.70 9.27
CA VAL A 511 14.31 -4.31 9.00
C VAL A 511 12.88 -4.06 9.50
N HIS A 512 12.70 -2.95 10.20
CA HIS A 512 11.40 -2.42 10.59
C HIS A 512 11.10 -1.15 9.79
N LEU A 513 9.92 -1.09 9.17
CA LEU A 513 9.35 0.08 8.52
C LEU A 513 8.21 0.64 9.38
N ASP A 514 8.47 1.76 10.05
CA ASP A 514 7.43 2.55 10.71
C ASP A 514 6.71 3.43 9.67
N ALA A 515 5.57 2.92 9.22
CA ALA A 515 4.72 3.51 8.19
C ALA A 515 3.50 4.24 8.77
N ALA A 516 3.54 4.68 10.04
CA ALA A 516 2.42 5.40 10.67
C ALA A 516 1.93 6.62 9.88
N ALA A 517 2.85 7.33 9.22
CA ALA A 517 2.53 8.51 8.41
C ALA A 517 2.00 8.18 7.00
N PRO A 518 2.78 7.49 6.14
CA PRO A 518 2.50 7.51 4.70
C PRO A 518 1.36 6.61 4.24
N VAL A 519 0.72 5.81 5.11
CA VAL A 519 -0.38 4.90 4.72
C VAL A 519 -1.67 5.64 4.33
N PHE A 520 -1.84 6.89 4.76
CA PHE A 520 -3.00 7.72 4.46
C PHE A 520 -2.59 9.14 4.08
N SER A 521 -3.20 9.70 3.03
CA SER A 521 -2.97 11.08 2.61
C SER A 521 -4.12 11.95 3.08
N ASP A 522 -3.89 12.81 4.08
CA ASP A 522 -4.89 13.80 4.52
C ASP A 522 -5.25 14.77 3.39
N LYS A 523 -4.28 15.11 2.54
CA LYS A 523 -4.47 16.00 1.39
C LYS A 523 -5.47 15.41 0.39
N ASP A 524 -5.35 14.10 0.13
CA ASP A 524 -6.17 13.41 -0.87
C ASP A 524 -7.39 12.71 -0.24
N GLY A 525 -7.49 12.70 1.09
CA GLY A 525 -8.55 12.03 1.84
C GLY A 525 -8.66 10.52 1.56
N SER A 526 -7.54 9.85 1.25
CA SER A 526 -7.53 8.46 0.80
C SER A 526 -6.28 7.70 1.26
N ALA A 527 -6.40 6.37 1.29
CA ALA A 527 -5.25 5.52 1.54
C ALA A 527 -4.28 5.59 0.36
N THR A 528 -2.98 5.49 0.63
CA THR A 528 -1.95 5.67 -0.40
C THR A 528 -1.59 4.36 -1.09
N GLY A 529 -1.77 3.23 -0.41
CA GLY A 529 -1.24 1.92 -0.82
C GLY A 529 0.23 1.73 -0.45
N PHE A 530 0.75 2.56 0.46
CA PHE A 530 2.17 2.61 0.81
C PHE A 530 2.73 1.25 1.25
N GLY A 531 3.94 0.94 0.81
CA GLY A 531 4.73 -0.21 1.25
C GLY A 531 4.52 -1.47 0.41
N ALA A 532 3.36 -1.62 -0.24
CA ALA A 532 3.09 -2.80 -1.07
C ALA A 532 4.12 -2.97 -2.21
N GLN A 533 4.46 -1.87 -2.88
CA GLN A 533 5.45 -1.89 -3.96
C GLN A 533 6.86 -1.99 -3.44
N THR A 534 7.22 -1.28 -2.36
CA THR A 534 8.53 -1.45 -1.71
C THR A 534 8.78 -2.90 -1.33
N LEU A 535 7.83 -3.56 -0.67
CA LEU A 535 7.98 -4.95 -0.23
C LEU A 535 8.08 -5.92 -1.42
N ALA A 536 7.25 -5.76 -2.46
CA ALA A 536 7.36 -6.58 -3.66
C ALA A 536 8.69 -6.35 -4.40
N GLN A 537 9.13 -5.10 -4.56
CA GLN A 537 10.42 -4.73 -5.14
C GLN A 537 11.62 -5.25 -4.33
N TRP A 538 11.46 -5.34 -3.01
CA TRP A 538 12.47 -5.92 -2.13
C TRP A 538 12.58 -7.42 -2.37
N VAL A 539 11.46 -8.16 -2.39
CA VAL A 539 11.45 -9.60 -2.72
C VAL A 539 12.06 -9.86 -4.10
N LEU A 540 11.71 -9.08 -5.12
CA LEU A 540 12.31 -9.23 -6.44
C LEU A 540 13.83 -9.00 -6.41
N GLY A 541 14.29 -8.03 -5.61
CA GLY A 541 15.71 -7.81 -5.38
C GLY A 541 16.41 -9.01 -4.72
N GLU A 542 15.78 -9.60 -3.70
CA GLU A 542 16.27 -10.82 -3.04
C GLU A 542 16.32 -12.02 -4.00
N ALA A 543 15.39 -12.12 -4.94
CA ALA A 543 15.39 -13.13 -6.00
C ALA A 543 16.44 -12.87 -7.11
N GLY A 544 17.19 -11.77 -7.04
CA GLY A 544 18.15 -11.37 -8.09
C GLY A 544 17.49 -10.79 -9.35
N LEU A 545 16.23 -10.34 -9.22
CA LEU A 545 15.41 -9.77 -10.28
C LEU A 545 15.22 -8.26 -10.09
N ALA A 546 16.20 -7.58 -9.48
CA ALA A 546 16.20 -6.12 -9.37
C ALA A 546 16.41 -5.50 -10.77
N GLY A 547 15.35 -4.95 -11.35
CA GLY A 547 15.32 -4.27 -12.65
C GLY A 547 14.16 -3.29 -12.71
#